data_AF-A0A2G6R500-F1
#
_entry.id   AF-A0A2G6R500-F1
#
_cell.length_a   1.000
_cell.length_b   1.000
_cell.length_c   1.000
_cell.angle_alpha   90.00
_cell.angle_beta   90.00
_cell.angle_gamma   90.00
#
_symmetry.space_group_name_H-M   'P 1'
#
loop_
_entity.id
_entity.type
_entity.pdbx_description
1 polymer ?
#
loop_
_entity_poly.entity_id
_entity_poly.type
_entity_poly.pdbx_seq_one_letter_code
_entity_poly.pdbx_strand_id
1 'polypeptide(L)'
;MEISIIIVLLLLIIVGFYFFFKKNSKVKNPAVKKEEIIQEYEANLQSLLLKYENNKQKQMEQKKIFLQKVNSELSRNIFFTQEESVKIIQRLLKI
;
A
#
# COMPACT_ATOMS: atom_id res chain seq x y z
N MET A 1 -45.01 -22.12 -21.97
CA MET A 1 -44.22 -21.10 -22.69
C MET A 1 -43.87 -19.92 -21.80
N GLU A 2 -44.83 -19.33 -21.08
CA GLU A 2 -44.60 -18.13 -20.25
C GLU A 2 -43.60 -18.34 -19.10
N ILE A 3 -43.69 -19.46 -18.36
CA ILE A 3 -42.75 -19.78 -17.27
C ILE A 3 -41.32 -19.93 -17.78
N SER A 4 -41.14 -20.57 -18.94
CA SER A 4 -39.83 -20.76 -19.57
C SER A 4 -39.19 -19.42 -19.96
N ILE A 5 -39.99 -18.46 -20.43
CA ILE A 5 -39.53 -17.11 -20.79
C ILE A 5 -39.07 -16.35 -19.54
N ILE A 6 -39.81 -16.45 -18.43
CA ILE A 6 -39.46 -15.80 -17.16
C ILE A 6 -38.13 -16.35 -16.61
N ILE A 7 -37.90 -17.66 -16.70
CA ILE A 7 -36.65 -18.29 -16.26
C ILE A 7 -35.45 -17.81 -17.10
N VAL A 8 -35.62 -17.72 -18.42
CA VAL A 8 -34.57 -17.20 -19.31
C VAL A 8 -34.25 -15.74 -19.00
N LEU A 9 -35.27 -14.93 -18.72
CA LEU A 9 -35.09 -13.52 -18.36
C LEU A 9 -34.31 -13.36 -17.05
N LEU A 10 -34.63 -14.18 -16.05
CA LEU A 10 -33.91 -14.21 -14.77
C LEU A 10 -32.45 -14.60 -14.93
N LEU A 11 -32.15 -15.61 -15.76
CA LEU A 11 -30.79 -16.02 -16.07
C LEU A 11 -29.99 -14.90 -16.75
N LEU A 12 -30.60 -14.19 -17.71
CA LEU A 12 -29.95 -13.05 -18.38
C LEU A 12 -29.66 -11.91 -17.41
N ILE A 13 -30.56 -11.64 -16.46
CA ILE A 13 -30.35 -10.64 -15.40
C ILE A 13 -29.18 -11.05 -14.51
N ILE A 14 -29.12 -12.31 -14.07
CA ILE A 14 -28.02 -12.81 -13.21
C ILE A 14 -26.67 -12.74 -13.95
N VAL A 15 -26.63 -13.15 -15.22
CA VAL A 15 -25.41 -13.07 -16.04
C VAL A 15 -25.00 -11.63 -16.28
N GLY A 16 -25.97 -10.75 -16.59
CA GLY A 16 -25.73 -9.31 -16.74
C GLY A 16 -25.15 -8.68 -15.48
N PHE A 17 -25.72 -8.98 -14.31
CA PHE A 17 -25.19 -8.54 -13.02
C PHE A 17 -23.81 -9.12 -12.73
N TYR A 18 -23.56 -10.40 -13.03
CA TYR A 18 -22.24 -11.00 -12.85
C TYR A 18 -21.15 -10.28 -13.66
N PHE A 19 -21.42 -9.94 -14.92
CA PHE A 19 -20.48 -9.17 -15.74
C PHE A 19 -20.37 -7.71 -15.32
N PHE A 20 -21.46 -7.09 -14.86
CA PHE A 20 -21.47 -5.72 -14.37
C PHE A 20 -20.69 -5.55 -13.05
N PHE A 21 -20.82 -6.52 -12.14
CA PHE A 21 -20.09 -6.55 -10.87
C PHE A 21 -18.69 -7.14 -10.98
N LYS A 22 -18.31 -7.70 -12.14
CA LYS A 22 -16.91 -8.03 -12.46
C LYS A 22 -16.13 -6.73 -12.67
N LYS A 23 -15.88 -6.04 -11.56
CA LYS A 23 -15.01 -4.89 -11.48
C LYS A 23 -13.66 -5.36 -12.01
N ASN A 24 -13.19 -4.75 -13.09
CA ASN A 24 -11.83 -4.90 -13.55
C ASN A 24 -10.92 -4.36 -12.44
N SER A 25 -10.59 -5.20 -11.47
CA SER A 25 -9.45 -4.99 -10.57
C SER A 25 -8.23 -5.04 -11.47
N LYS A 26 -7.93 -3.92 -12.13
CA LYS A 26 -6.59 -3.65 -12.65
C LYS A 26 -5.71 -3.70 -11.41
N VAL A 27 -5.14 -4.86 -11.17
CA VAL A 27 -4.08 -5.05 -10.18
C VAL A 27 -3.02 -4.04 -10.59
N LYS A 28 -2.95 -2.90 -9.89
CA LYS A 28 -1.92 -1.88 -10.13
C LYS A 28 -0.58 -2.61 -10.20
N ASN A 29 0.24 -2.27 -11.19
CA ASN A 29 1.56 -2.85 -11.38
C ASN A 29 2.31 -2.83 -10.03
N PRO A 30 2.84 -3.97 -9.55
CA PRO A 30 3.56 -4.05 -8.28
C PRO A 30 4.63 -2.97 -8.11
N ALA A 31 5.30 -2.56 -9.19
CA ALA A 31 6.29 -1.48 -9.16
C ALA A 31 5.71 -0.13 -8.71
N VAL A 32 4.49 0.20 -9.15
CA VAL A 32 3.80 1.44 -8.76
C VAL A 32 3.45 1.42 -7.27
N LYS A 33 3.03 0.26 -6.75
CA LYS A 33 2.73 0.10 -5.32
C LYS A 33 3.98 0.21 -4.45
N LYS A 34 5.12 -0.31 -4.91
CA LYS A 34 6.39 -0.21 -4.17
C LYS A 34 6.79 1.25 -3.98
N GLU A 35 6.76 2.04 -5.05
CA GLU A 35 7.15 3.45 -4.98
C GLU A 35 6.16 4.28 -4.15
N GLU A 36 4.86 4.03 -4.26
CA GLU A 36 3.83 4.66 -3.41
C GLU A 36 4.15 4.43 -1.91
N ILE A 37 4.51 3.20 -1.52
CA ILE A 37 4.86 2.86 -0.14
C ILE A 37 6.15 3.58 0.30
N ILE A 38 7.17 3.64 -0.56
CA ILE A 38 8.43 4.32 -0.24
C ILE A 38 8.19 5.82 -0.02
N GLN A 39 7.44 6.46 -0.91
CA GLN A 39 7.10 7.89 -0.82
C GLN A 39 6.33 8.21 0.47
N GLU A 40 5.41 7.34 0.89
CA GLU A 40 4.70 7.50 2.15
C GLU A 40 5.65 7.48 3.35
N TYR A 41 6.60 6.54 3.39
CA TYR A 41 7.61 6.49 4.45
C TYR A 41 8.51 7.73 4.48
N GLU A 42 8.90 8.24 3.31
CA GLU A 42 9.71 9.48 3.22
C GLU A 42 8.95 10.69 3.73
N ALA A 43 7.70 10.86 3.30
CA ALA A 43 6.84 11.97 3.75
C ALA A 43 6.61 11.92 5.27
N ASN A 44 6.33 10.73 5.80
CA ASN A 44 6.13 10.53 7.23
C ASN A 44 7.39 10.83 8.04
N LEU A 45 8.57 10.42 7.56
CA LEU A 45 9.84 10.75 8.20
C LEU A 45 10.09 12.26 8.20
N GLN A 46 9.90 12.94 7.07
CA GLN A 46 10.07 14.39 6.98
C GLN A 46 9.12 15.13 7.93
N SER A 47 7.84 14.75 7.99
CA SER A 47 6.88 15.34 8.91
C SER A 47 7.29 15.12 10.38
N LEU A 48 7.80 13.93 10.72
CA LEU A 48 8.33 13.63 12.05
C LEU A 48 9.54 14.51 12.39
N LEU A 49 10.46 14.71 11.43
CA LEU A 49 11.63 15.55 11.63
C LEU A 49 11.22 17.01 11.86
N LEU A 50 10.31 17.55 11.04
CA LEU A 50 9.77 18.89 11.21
C LEU A 50 9.08 19.08 12.56
N LYS A 51 8.28 18.09 12.99
CA LYS A 51 7.57 18.13 14.29
C LYS A 51 8.53 18.30 15.48
N TYR A 52 9.76 17.80 15.38
CA TYR A 52 10.75 17.88 16.45
C TYR A 52 11.97 18.75 16.09
N GLU A 53 11.85 19.65 15.10
CA GLU A 53 12.96 20.50 14.63
C GLU A 53 13.63 21.29 15.77
N ASN A 54 12.85 21.72 16.75
CA ASN A 54 13.31 22.52 17.89
C ASN A 54 13.98 21.67 19.00
N ASN A 55 13.97 20.35 18.89
CA ASN A 55 14.61 19.45 19.87
C ASN A 55 15.32 18.31 19.15
N LYS A 56 16.60 18.54 18.82
CA LYS A 56 17.44 17.60 18.08
C LYS A 56 17.58 16.23 18.75
N GLN A 57 17.64 16.17 20.08
CA GLN A 57 17.75 14.91 20.80
C GLN A 57 16.46 14.09 20.65
N LYS A 58 15.30 14.71 20.86
CA LYS A 58 14.00 14.08 20.67
C LYS A 58 13.76 13.71 19.20
N GLN A 59 14.19 14.55 18.27
CA GLN A 59 14.11 14.29 16.83
C GLN A 59 14.89 13.01 16.45
N MET A 60 16.13 12.86 16.93
CA MET A 60 16.94 11.67 16.67
C MET A 60 16.33 10.40 17.29
N GLU A 61 15.83 10.50 18.53
CA GLU A 61 15.16 9.38 19.20
C GLU A 61 13.93 8.92 18.41
N GLN A 62 13.08 9.86 18.00
CA GLN A 62 11.86 9.57 17.25
C GLN A 62 12.16 9.06 15.84
N LYS A 63 13.21 9.58 15.17
CA LYS A 63 13.71 9.02 13.90
C LYS A 63 14.13 7.57 14.06
N LYS A 64 14.87 7.23 15.12
CA LYS A 64 15.27 5.84 15.40
C LYS A 64 14.06 4.92 15.59
N ILE A 65 13.10 5.33 16.41
CA ILE A 65 11.86 4.57 16.67
C ILE A 65 11.08 4.35 15.37
N PHE A 66 10.95 5.40 14.55
CA PHE A 66 10.28 5.33 13.26
C PHE A 66 10.97 4.34 12.32
N LEU A 67 12.29 4.40 12.16
CA LEU A 67 13.03 3.50 11.28
C LEU A 67 12.93 2.04 11.72
N GLN A 68 12.92 1.77 13.03
CA GLN A 68 12.69 0.42 13.56
C GLN A 68 11.30 -0.10 13.20
N LYS A 69 10.28 0.76 13.29
CA LYS A 69 8.91 0.44 12.88
C LYS A 69 8.84 0.14 11.39
N VAL A 70 9.38 1.01 10.54
CA VAL A 70 9.38 0.81 9.07
C VAL A 70 10.12 -0.46 8.68
N ASN A 71 11.27 -0.77 9.30
CA ASN A 71 12.00 -2.01 9.02
C ASN A 71 11.16 -3.26 9.36
N SER A 72 10.43 -3.20 10.46
CA SER A 72 9.51 -4.25 10.89
C SER A 72 8.35 -4.41 9.90
N GLU A 73 7.79 -3.32 9.39
CA GLU A 73 6.71 -3.35 8.40
C GLU A 73 7.18 -3.86 7.03
N LEU A 74 8.31 -3.35 6.52
CA LEU A 74 8.89 -3.77 5.25
C LEU A 74 9.24 -5.26 5.23
N SER A 75 9.79 -5.79 6.33
CA SER A 75 10.14 -7.22 6.42
C SER A 75 8.94 -8.17 6.39
N ARG A 76 7.74 -7.68 6.69
CA ARG A 76 6.48 -8.45 6.57
C ARG A 76 5.71 -8.13 5.28
N ASN A 77 6.16 -7.17 4.50
CA ASN A 77 5.44 -6.69 3.34
C ASN A 77 5.70 -7.59 2.12
N ILE A 78 4.64 -8.13 1.53
CA ILE A 78 4.72 -9.05 0.38
C ILE A 78 5.31 -8.43 -0.90
N PHE A 79 5.39 -7.10 -0.97
CA PHE A 79 5.92 -6.39 -2.13
C PHE A 79 7.43 -6.24 -2.09
N PHE A 80 8.10 -6.43 -0.95
CA PHE A 80 9.52 -6.16 -0.82
C PHE A 80 10.30 -7.42 -0.47
N THR A 81 11.43 -7.63 -1.14
CA THR A 81 12.42 -8.59 -0.69
C THR A 81 13.18 -8.05 0.53
N GLN A 82 13.90 -8.93 1.22
CA GLN A 82 14.76 -8.53 2.31
C GLN A 82 15.83 -7.53 1.85
N GLU A 83 16.41 -7.73 0.66
CA GLU A 83 17.40 -6.82 0.08
C GLU A 83 16.81 -5.44 -0.26
N GLU A 84 15.60 -5.41 -0.84
CA GLU A 84 14.88 -4.16 -1.12
C GLU A 84 14.58 -3.41 0.17
N SER A 85 14.13 -4.12 1.21
CA SER A 85 13.83 -3.55 2.52
C SER A 85 15.07 -2.86 3.12
N VAL A 86 16.23 -3.50 3.05
CA VAL A 86 17.51 -2.92 3.52
C VAL A 86 17.87 -1.66 2.75
N LYS A 87 17.73 -1.66 1.42
CA LYS A 87 17.99 -0.48 0.57
C LYS A 87 17.06 0.69 0.92
N ILE A 88 15.79 0.42 1.20
CA ILE A 88 14.82 1.45 1.60
C ILE A 88 15.20 2.05 2.95
N ILE A 89 15.56 1.23 3.95
CA ILE A 89 16.03 1.73 5.25
C ILE A 89 17.30 2.58 5.10
N GLN A 90 18.25 2.16 4.26
CA GLN A 90 19.44 2.95 3.95
C GLN A 90 19.11 4.29 3.27
N ARG A 91 18.09 4.33 2.39
CA ARG A 91 17.58 5.56 1.79
C ARG A 91 17.00 6.49 2.85
N LEU A 92 16.12 5.98 3.71
CA LEU A 92 15.49 6.75 4.79
C LEU A 92 16.51 7.27 5.84
N LEU A 93 17.60 6.55 6.09
CA LEU A 93 18.66 7.01 6.99
C LEU A 93 19.34 8.29 6.52
N LYS A 94 19.43 8.49 5.20
CA LYS A 94 20.10 9.63 4.55
C LYS A 94 19.23 10.90 4.48
N ILE A 95 17.94 10.80 4.79
CA ILE A 95 17.01 11.94 4.95
C ILE A 95 17.24 12.58 6.31
#